data_AF-A0A1M4YBX8-F1
#
_entry.id   AF-A0A1M4YBX8-F1
#
_cell.length_a   1.000
_cell.length_b   1.000
_cell.length_c   1.000
_cell.angle_alpha   90.00
_cell.angle_beta   90.00
_cell.angle_gamma   90.00
#
_symmetry.space_group_name_H-M   'P 1'
#
loop_
_entity.id
_entity.type
_entity.pdbx_description
1 polymer ?
#
loop_
_entity_poly.entity_id
_entity_poly.type
_entity_poly.pdbx_seq_one_letter_code
_entity_poly.pdbx_strand_id
1 'polypeptide(L)'
;MIEFNTDAIVGSGRDAAVIGVSNEYIVLAMLMTKFPNSSKVDMPLSSYDLIIERSDESGTSFIRAQVKTATKSISFVGGSRGGVDRTYDRFTNNSKIYVQDETKSDVVIGIHRSQQQTTLYMIPTLLIKHICQQSLSIKKANVFSDWHMISLCDKELELKQYLRGQLSEADPLLKIASFKDWLSKD
;
A
#
# COMPACT_ATOMS: atom_id res chain seq x y z
N MET A 1 -28.95 8.98 4.62
CA MET A 1 -27.96 7.93 4.35
C MET A 1 -27.93 7.77 2.84
N ILE A 2 -26.81 8.08 2.18
CA ILE A 2 -26.71 7.93 0.72
C ILE A 2 -26.21 6.52 0.47
N GLU A 3 -27.09 5.64 0.00
CA GLU A 3 -26.71 4.29 -0.44
C GLU A 3 -26.19 4.38 -1.88
N PHE A 4 -24.89 4.13 -2.06
CA PHE A 4 -24.32 3.95 -3.38
C PHE A 4 -24.49 2.49 -3.78
N ASN A 5 -25.42 2.22 -4.69
CA ASN A 5 -25.57 0.89 -5.28
C ASN A 5 -24.41 0.64 -6.26
N THR A 6 -23.43 -0.15 -5.83
CA THR A 6 -22.22 -0.48 -6.62
C THR A 6 -22.41 -1.64 -7.60
N ASP A 7 -23.59 -2.28 -7.62
CA ASP A 7 -23.83 -3.48 -8.42
C ASP A 7 -24.06 -3.19 -9.92
N ALA A 8 -24.03 -1.91 -10.33
CA ALA A 8 -24.35 -1.48 -11.69
C ALA A 8 -23.14 -1.20 -12.61
N ILE A 9 -21.89 -1.50 -12.20
CA ILE A 9 -20.70 -1.11 -12.97
C ILE A 9 -19.80 -2.32 -13.23
N VAL A 10 -20.16 -3.11 -14.25
CA VAL A 10 -19.31 -4.17 -14.82
C VAL A 10 -19.06 -3.85 -16.29
N GLY A 11 -18.01 -3.07 -16.57
CA GLY A 11 -17.62 -2.67 -17.93
C GLY A 11 -16.17 -2.18 -18.06
N SER A 12 -15.25 -3.09 -18.43
CA SER A 12 -13.91 -2.76 -18.99
C SER A 12 -12.91 -2.01 -18.08
N GLY A 13 -11.66 -1.86 -18.55
CA GLY A 13 -10.58 -1.18 -17.82
C GLY A 13 -10.84 0.29 -17.47
N ARG A 14 -11.84 0.93 -18.11
CA ARG A 14 -12.29 2.29 -17.77
C ARG A 14 -12.95 2.33 -16.38
N ASP A 15 -13.73 1.32 -16.04
CA ASP A 15 -14.39 1.23 -14.73
C ASP A 15 -13.38 1.00 -13.62
N ALA A 16 -12.37 0.16 -13.88
CA ALA A 16 -11.26 -0.04 -12.95
C ALA A 16 -10.50 1.26 -12.67
N ALA A 17 -10.32 2.12 -13.70
CA ALA A 17 -9.70 3.43 -13.53
C ALA A 17 -10.57 4.39 -12.70
N VAL A 18 -11.89 4.45 -12.96
CA VAL A 18 -12.83 5.28 -12.18
C VAL A 18 -12.90 4.83 -10.73
N ILE A 19 -12.93 3.52 -10.47
CA ILE A 19 -12.89 2.96 -9.12
C ILE A 19 -11.56 3.29 -8.43
N GLY A 20 -10.44 3.20 -9.15
CA GLY A 20 -9.11 3.58 -8.65
C GLY A 20 -9.09 5.03 -8.15
N VAL A 21 -9.50 5.98 -9.00
CA VAL A 21 -9.57 7.40 -8.64
C VAL A 21 -10.54 7.65 -7.48
N SER A 22 -11.70 6.99 -7.49
CA SER A 22 -12.68 7.11 -6.40
C SER A 22 -12.09 6.62 -5.07
N ASN A 23 -11.34 5.52 -5.11
CA ASN A 23 -10.65 4.97 -3.95
C ASN A 23 -9.54 5.90 -3.43
N GLU A 24 -8.81 6.59 -4.31
CA GLU A 24 -7.84 7.62 -3.90
C GLU A 24 -8.52 8.72 -3.05
N TYR A 25 -9.67 9.23 -3.49
CA TYR A 25 -10.42 10.25 -2.74
C TYR A 25 -10.99 9.71 -1.42
N ILE A 26 -11.47 8.47 -1.38
CA ILE A 26 -11.96 7.84 -0.14
C ILE A 26 -10.81 7.71 0.87
N VAL A 27 -9.65 7.22 0.42
CA VAL A 27 -8.46 7.09 1.27
C VAL A 27 -8.01 8.46 1.77
N LEU A 28 -7.97 9.47 0.90
CA LEU A 28 -7.66 10.85 1.30
C LEU A 28 -8.60 11.35 2.38
N ALA A 29 -9.92 11.20 2.20
CA ALA A 29 -10.90 11.64 3.18
C ALA A 29 -10.71 10.95 4.54
N MET A 30 -10.41 9.65 4.55
CA MET A 30 -10.11 8.92 5.79
C MET A 30 -8.80 9.40 6.42
N LEU A 31 -7.74 9.61 5.63
CA LEU A 31 -6.46 10.13 6.10
C LEU A 31 -6.60 11.51 6.73
N MET A 32 -7.37 12.42 6.13
CA MET A 32 -7.56 13.78 6.67
C MET A 32 -8.19 13.80 8.08
N THR A 33 -8.86 12.72 8.50
CA THR A 33 -9.36 12.60 9.88
C THR A 33 -8.26 12.34 10.93
N LYS A 34 -7.10 11.86 10.49
CA LYS A 34 -5.94 11.50 11.34
C LYS A 34 -4.71 12.36 11.07
N PHE A 35 -4.52 12.72 9.81
CA PHE A 35 -3.42 13.49 9.26
C PHE A 35 -4.02 14.63 8.41
N PRO A 36 -4.47 15.74 9.03
CA PRO A 36 -5.21 16.81 8.35
C PRO A 36 -4.47 17.41 7.15
N ASN A 37 -3.14 17.42 7.21
CA ASN A 37 -2.25 17.91 6.16
C ASN A 37 -1.92 16.80 5.13
N SER A 38 -2.94 16.04 4.71
CA SER A 38 -2.84 15.06 3.62
C SER A 38 -3.37 15.67 2.33
N SER A 39 -2.69 15.42 1.21
CA SER A 39 -3.05 15.95 -0.10
C SER A 39 -3.00 14.89 -1.19
N LYS A 40 -3.89 15.02 -2.19
CA LYS A 40 -3.79 14.27 -3.44
C LYS A 40 -2.71 14.86 -4.34
N VAL A 41 -2.04 13.99 -5.08
CA VAL A 41 -1.01 14.35 -6.04
C VAL A 41 -1.59 14.24 -7.44
N ASP A 42 -1.94 15.38 -8.05
CA ASP A 42 -2.52 15.43 -9.39
C ASP A 42 -1.43 15.51 -10.48
N MET A 43 -0.47 14.58 -10.43
CA MET A 43 0.60 14.50 -11.41
C MET A 43 0.47 13.22 -12.25
N PRO A 44 0.26 13.33 -13.58
CA PRO A 44 0.04 12.17 -14.45
C PRO A 44 1.13 11.12 -14.42
N LEU A 45 2.37 11.47 -14.06
CA LEU A 45 3.54 10.57 -14.03
C LEU A 45 4.05 10.29 -12.61
N SER A 46 3.31 10.70 -11.57
CA SER A 46 3.69 10.39 -10.20
C SER A 46 3.71 8.88 -9.96
N SER A 47 4.63 8.43 -9.13
CA SER A 47 4.72 7.05 -8.66
C SER A 47 3.92 6.78 -7.38
N TYR A 48 3.20 7.80 -6.90
CA TYR A 48 2.36 7.79 -5.70
C TYR A 48 1.16 8.73 -5.90
N ASP A 49 0.05 8.45 -5.22
CA ASP A 49 -1.22 9.16 -5.42
C ASP A 49 -1.45 10.24 -4.37
N LEU A 50 -0.87 10.08 -3.17
CA LEU A 50 -1.08 10.98 -2.03
C LEU A 50 0.25 11.36 -1.36
N ILE A 51 0.26 12.53 -0.72
CA ILE A 51 1.29 12.95 0.24
C ILE A 51 0.62 13.15 1.60
N ILE A 52 1.26 12.66 2.65
CA ILE A 52 0.83 12.81 4.04
C ILE A 52 1.93 13.58 4.77
N GLU A 53 1.61 14.76 5.29
CA GLU A 53 2.54 15.46 6.17
C GLU A 53 2.58 14.78 7.54
N ARG A 54 3.80 14.52 8.02
CA ARG A 54 4.09 13.94 9.33
C ARG A 54 5.06 14.85 10.06
N SER A 55 4.60 15.48 11.13
CA SER A 55 5.46 16.21 12.07
C SER A 55 5.91 15.29 13.19
N ASP A 56 7.22 15.21 13.42
CA ASP A 56 7.82 14.55 14.58
C ASP A 56 8.89 15.45 15.22
N GLU A 57 9.62 14.92 16.21
CA GLU A 57 10.67 15.65 16.93
C GLU A 57 11.80 16.16 16.02
N SER A 58 11.98 15.55 14.84
CA SER A 58 13.00 15.94 13.85
C SER A 58 12.50 17.02 12.87
N GLY A 59 11.21 17.38 12.95
CA GLY A 59 10.57 18.38 12.11
C GLY A 59 9.45 17.81 11.24
N THR A 60 9.13 18.51 10.17
CA THR A 60 8.08 18.11 9.22
C THR A 60 8.68 17.26 8.10
N SER A 61 8.12 16.07 7.91
CA SER A 61 8.43 15.11 6.85
C SER A 61 7.20 14.83 6.00
N PHE A 62 7.40 14.34 4.77
CA PHE A 62 6.31 14.01 3.85
C PHE A 62 6.38 12.54 3.48
N ILE A 63 5.28 11.82 3.71
CA ILE A 63 5.12 10.41 3.38
C ILE A 63 4.36 10.29 2.06
N ARG A 64 4.99 9.67 1.07
CA ARG A 64 4.42 9.41 -0.26
C ARG A 64 3.65 8.10 -0.22
N ALA A 65 2.37 8.13 -0.55
CA ALA A 65 1.50 6.96 -0.49
C ALA A 65 0.93 6.59 -1.87
N GLN A 66 1.06 5.33 -2.26
CA GLN A 66 0.36 4.76 -3.40
C GLN A 66 -0.90 4.04 -2.92
N VAL A 67 -2.07 4.39 -3.46
CA VAL A 67 -3.34 3.74 -3.19
C VAL A 67 -3.53 2.55 -4.13
N LYS A 68 -4.05 1.45 -3.59
CA LYS A 68 -4.39 0.24 -4.35
C LYS A 68 -5.73 -0.31 -3.91
N THR A 69 -6.61 -0.57 -4.86
CA THR A 69 -7.85 -1.32 -4.61
C THR A 69 -7.52 -2.77 -4.24
N ALA A 70 -8.00 -3.23 -3.08
CA ALA A 70 -7.79 -4.57 -2.57
C ALA A 70 -9.09 -5.39 -2.60
N THR A 71 -9.15 -6.42 -3.43
CA THR A 71 -10.30 -7.33 -3.50
C THR A 71 -10.05 -8.60 -2.69
N LYS A 72 -8.99 -9.34 -3.04
CA LYS A 72 -8.48 -10.52 -2.30
C LYS A 72 -7.07 -10.31 -1.76
N SER A 73 -6.32 -9.44 -2.43
CA SER A 73 -4.95 -9.09 -2.15
C SER A 73 -4.67 -7.65 -2.55
N ILE A 74 -3.61 -7.09 -1.98
CA ILE A 74 -3.09 -5.77 -2.29
C ILE A 74 -1.92 -5.98 -3.25
N SER A 75 -2.01 -5.43 -4.46
CA SER A 75 -0.94 -5.55 -5.46
C SER A 75 0.17 -4.55 -5.19
N PHE A 76 1.41 -5.04 -5.14
CA PHE A 76 2.60 -4.20 -5.12
C PHE A 76 3.09 -3.85 -6.53
N VAL A 77 2.46 -4.40 -7.57
CA VAL A 77 2.82 -4.11 -8.95
C VAL A 77 2.23 -2.76 -9.38
N GLY A 78 3.07 -1.90 -9.95
CA GLY A 78 2.63 -0.67 -10.62
C GLY A 78 2.00 -0.98 -11.98
N GLY A 79 1.07 -0.13 -12.42
CA GLY A 79 0.34 -0.36 -13.67
C GLY A 79 1.27 -0.45 -14.88
N SER A 80 1.10 -1.47 -15.72
CA SER A 80 1.72 -1.54 -17.04
C SER A 80 1.09 -0.46 -17.94
N ARG A 81 1.66 0.74 -17.96
CA ARG A 81 1.29 1.73 -18.98
C ARG A 81 1.81 1.21 -20.31
N GLY A 82 0.90 0.89 -21.24
CA GLY A 82 1.28 0.44 -22.57
C GLY A 82 2.14 1.49 -23.26
N GLY A 83 3.42 1.19 -23.53
CA GLY A 83 4.23 1.97 -24.47
C GLY A 83 5.57 2.54 -24.01
N VAL A 84 6.21 2.08 -22.92
CA VAL A 84 7.54 2.59 -22.54
C VAL A 84 8.54 1.44 -22.29
N ASP A 85 9.75 1.64 -22.80
CA ASP A 85 10.80 0.66 -23.14
C ASP A 85 11.05 -0.51 -22.18
N ARG A 86 11.04 -1.70 -22.77
CA ARG A 86 11.30 -3.01 -22.15
C ARG A 86 12.80 -3.34 -22.20
N THR A 87 13.57 -2.91 -21.21
CA THR A 87 14.85 -3.56 -20.87
C THR A 87 14.64 -4.85 -20.04
N TYR A 88 15.39 -5.90 -20.38
CA TYR A 88 15.27 -7.22 -19.81
C TYR A 88 16.00 -7.30 -18.46
N ASP A 89 15.34 -7.78 -17.41
CA ASP A 89 15.98 -8.16 -16.14
C ASP A 89 15.70 -9.64 -15.85
N ARG A 90 16.70 -10.34 -15.30
CA ARG A 90 16.81 -11.79 -15.14
C ARG A 90 15.71 -12.44 -14.28
N PHE A 91 14.82 -11.66 -13.67
CA PHE A 91 13.72 -12.15 -12.83
C PHE A 91 12.47 -12.58 -13.60
N THR A 92 12.30 -12.16 -14.87
CA THR A 92 11.01 -12.35 -15.56
C THR A 92 11.20 -12.75 -17.02
N ASN A 93 10.81 -13.99 -17.35
CA ASN A 93 10.62 -14.45 -18.72
C ASN A 93 9.30 -13.90 -19.32
N ASN A 94 8.94 -12.64 -19.00
CA ASN A 94 7.82 -11.88 -19.58
C ASN A 94 7.82 -10.41 -19.09
N SER A 95 7.24 -9.50 -19.89
CA SER A 95 7.10 -8.03 -19.74
C SER A 95 7.39 -7.41 -18.36
N LYS A 96 8.32 -6.43 -18.27
CA LYS A 96 8.68 -5.67 -17.06
C LYS A 96 7.51 -5.42 -16.11
N ILE A 97 7.43 -6.23 -15.06
CA ILE A 97 6.54 -6.04 -13.92
C ILE A 97 7.31 -5.13 -12.95
N TYR A 98 6.88 -3.88 -12.83
CA TYR A 98 7.46 -2.96 -11.84
C TYR A 98 6.78 -3.19 -10.48
N VAL A 99 7.58 -3.41 -9.43
CA VAL A 99 7.11 -3.61 -8.05
C VAL A 99 7.43 -2.36 -7.24
N GLN A 100 6.50 -1.94 -6.37
CA GLN A 100 6.68 -0.77 -5.51
C GLN A 100 7.85 -0.95 -4.54
N ASP A 101 8.63 0.11 -4.39
CA ASP A 101 9.77 0.20 -3.48
C ASP A 101 9.87 1.61 -2.87
N GLU A 102 10.83 1.77 -1.95
CA GLU A 102 11.11 3.01 -1.21
C GLU A 102 11.48 4.19 -2.11
N THR A 103 11.93 3.96 -3.35
CA THR A 103 12.25 5.06 -4.27
C THR A 103 10.99 5.74 -4.81
N LYS A 104 9.84 5.06 -4.72
CA LYS A 104 8.64 5.41 -5.49
C LYS A 104 7.46 5.79 -4.63
N SER A 105 7.33 5.16 -3.48
CA SER A 105 6.42 5.55 -2.42
C SER A 105 6.98 5.03 -1.11
N ASP A 106 6.65 5.66 0.00
CA ASP A 106 7.06 5.21 1.34
C ASP A 106 6.07 4.17 1.89
N VAL A 107 4.82 4.21 1.43
CA VAL A 107 3.76 3.27 1.83
C VAL A 107 2.81 2.93 0.67
N VAL A 108 2.38 1.68 0.60
CA VAL A 108 1.23 1.25 -0.22
C VAL A 108 0.01 1.13 0.68
N ILE A 109 -1.04 1.89 0.36
CA ILE A 109 -2.32 1.85 1.08
C ILE A 109 -3.32 1.00 0.28
N GLY A 110 -3.55 -0.21 0.76
CA GLY A 110 -4.59 -1.10 0.26
C GLY A 110 -5.95 -0.71 0.84
N ILE A 111 -6.93 -0.37 -0.01
CA ILE A 111 -8.32 -0.15 0.40
C ILE A 111 -9.17 -1.37 0.05
N HIS A 112 -9.73 -2.00 1.08
CA HIS A 112 -10.68 -3.10 0.93
C HIS A 112 -12.07 -2.66 1.37
N ARG A 113 -13.04 -2.76 0.44
CA ARG A 113 -14.44 -2.47 0.73
C ARG A 113 -15.18 -3.80 0.85
N SER A 114 -15.65 -4.07 2.06
CA SER A 114 -16.63 -5.13 2.32
C SER A 114 -18.04 -4.52 2.34
N GLN A 115 -19.07 -5.36 2.46
CA GLN A 115 -20.45 -4.88 2.56
C GLN A 115 -20.71 -4.00 3.79
N GLN A 116 -19.94 -4.17 4.87
CA GLN A 116 -20.20 -3.53 6.16
C GLN A 116 -19.13 -2.49 6.55
N GLN A 117 -17.92 -2.63 6.03
CA GLN A 117 -16.79 -1.79 6.42
C GLN A 117 -15.81 -1.54 5.28
N THR A 118 -15.19 -0.37 5.32
CA THR A 118 -14.00 -0.02 4.54
C THR A 118 -12.77 -0.15 5.44
N THR A 119 -11.83 -1.00 5.06
CA THR A 119 -10.57 -1.23 5.79
C THR A 119 -9.40 -0.75 4.96
N LEU A 120 -8.47 -0.04 5.60
CA LEU A 120 -7.19 0.36 5.00
C LEU A 120 -6.06 -0.51 5.54
N TYR A 121 -5.12 -0.85 4.67
CA TYR A 121 -3.90 -1.58 5.00
C TYR A 121 -2.70 -0.74 4.56
N MET A 122 -1.93 -0.23 5.52
CA MET A 122 -0.79 0.65 5.31
C MET A 122 0.49 -0.19 5.34
N ILE A 123 0.98 -0.58 4.16
CA ILE A 123 2.14 -1.47 4.02
C ILE A 123 3.36 -0.61 3.66
N PRO A 124 4.31 -0.38 4.58
CA PRO A 124 5.57 0.29 4.26
C PRO A 124 6.28 -0.39 3.10
N THR A 125 6.74 0.38 2.12
CA THR A 125 7.42 -0.18 0.94
C THR A 125 8.75 -0.81 1.29
N LEU A 126 9.39 -0.37 2.38
CA LEU A 126 10.58 -1.01 2.94
C LEU A 126 10.35 -2.49 3.27
N LEU A 127 9.11 -2.91 3.55
CA LEU A 127 8.78 -4.32 3.82
C LEU A 127 8.64 -5.14 2.55
N ILE A 128 8.32 -4.52 1.41
CA ILE A 128 8.00 -5.25 0.17
C ILE A 128 9.19 -6.09 -0.29
N LYS A 129 10.42 -5.55 -0.15
CA LYS A 129 11.66 -6.29 -0.45
C LYS A 129 11.86 -7.52 0.43
N HIS A 130 11.37 -7.49 1.66
CA HIS A 130 11.46 -8.61 2.62
C HIS A 130 10.29 -9.59 2.51
N ILE A 131 9.11 -9.12 2.10
CA ILE A 131 7.96 -9.97 1.79
C ILE A 131 8.25 -10.81 0.53
N CYS A 132 9.03 -10.29 -0.42
CA CYS A 132 9.42 -10.97 -1.67
C CYS A 132 8.22 -11.51 -2.48
N GLN A 133 7.09 -10.81 -2.49
CA GLN A 133 5.89 -11.17 -3.25
C GLN A 133 5.44 -9.97 -4.09
N GLN A 134 4.71 -10.21 -5.18
CA GLN A 134 4.12 -9.14 -6.01
C GLN A 134 2.79 -8.61 -5.46
N SER A 135 2.21 -9.32 -4.49
CA SER A 135 0.99 -8.91 -3.81
C SER A 135 0.93 -9.56 -2.43
N LEU A 136 0.10 -9.00 -1.55
CA LEU A 136 -0.14 -9.53 -0.22
C LEU A 136 -1.63 -9.81 -0.02
N SER A 137 -2.00 -11.05 0.32
CA SER A 137 -3.39 -11.40 0.63
C SER A 137 -3.92 -10.57 1.80
N ILE A 138 -5.19 -10.19 1.77
CA ILE A 138 -5.82 -9.41 2.85
C ILE A 138 -5.63 -10.07 4.23
N LYS A 139 -5.73 -11.40 4.32
CA LYS A 139 -5.50 -12.14 5.57
C LYS A 139 -4.12 -11.88 6.18
N LYS A 140 -3.08 -11.79 5.35
CA LYS A 140 -1.72 -11.45 5.79
C LYS A 140 -1.54 -9.95 6.01
N ALA A 141 -2.34 -9.13 5.35
CA ALA A 141 -2.24 -7.68 5.46
C ALA A 141 -2.85 -7.14 6.77
N ASN A 142 -3.56 -7.96 7.54
CA ASN A 142 -4.34 -7.51 8.69
C ASN A 142 -3.52 -6.80 9.77
N VAL A 143 -2.26 -7.20 10.00
CA VAL A 143 -1.37 -6.51 10.94
C VAL A 143 -1.09 -5.05 10.52
N PHE A 144 -1.25 -4.73 9.24
CA PHE A 144 -0.98 -3.42 8.67
C PHE A 144 -2.21 -2.50 8.65
N SER A 145 -3.31 -2.85 9.32
CA SER A 145 -4.50 -1.98 9.37
C SER A 145 -4.47 -0.90 10.45
N ASP A 146 -3.37 -0.79 11.20
CA ASP A 146 -3.15 0.26 12.19
C ASP A 146 -2.59 1.53 11.52
N TRP A 147 -3.17 2.69 11.85
CA TRP A 147 -2.71 4.01 11.42
C TRP A 147 -1.27 4.31 11.84
N HIS A 148 -0.79 3.70 12.93
CA HIS A 148 0.58 3.87 13.39
C HIS A 148 1.62 3.43 12.34
N MET A 149 1.25 2.57 11.38
CA MET A 149 2.12 2.18 10.28
C MET A 149 2.64 3.36 9.44
N ILE A 150 1.85 4.43 9.29
CA ILE A 150 2.27 5.64 8.56
C ILE A 150 3.41 6.35 9.31
N SER A 151 3.40 6.32 10.64
CA SER A 151 4.46 6.91 11.46
C SER A 151 5.76 6.13 11.40
N LEU A 152 5.72 4.86 10.97
CA LEU A 152 6.85 3.92 10.98
C LEU A 152 7.38 3.57 9.58
N CYS A 153 6.79 4.09 8.51
CA CYS A 153 7.00 3.56 7.16
C CYS A 153 8.41 3.76 6.59
N ASP A 154 9.22 4.61 7.21
CA ASP A 154 10.63 4.89 6.91
C ASP A 154 11.55 4.63 8.13
N LYS A 155 11.01 4.04 9.20
CA LYS A 155 11.71 3.80 10.48
C LYS A 155 11.87 2.28 10.70
N GLU A 156 12.87 1.69 10.04
CA GLU A 156 12.99 0.22 9.94
C GLU A 156 13.07 -0.46 11.31
N LEU A 157 13.86 0.07 12.24
CA LEU A 157 14.07 -0.54 13.55
C LEU A 157 12.80 -0.50 14.40
N GLU A 158 12.15 0.65 14.44
CA GLU A 158 10.89 0.88 15.16
C GLU A 158 9.76 0.04 14.56
N LEU A 159 9.72 -0.07 13.23
CA LEU A 159 8.76 -0.93 12.54
C LEU A 159 8.96 -2.40 12.90
N LYS A 160 10.21 -2.90 12.97
CA LYS A 160 10.50 -4.26 13.44
C LYS A 160 10.00 -4.46 14.87
N GLN A 161 10.33 -3.55 15.78
CA GLN A 161 9.92 -3.64 17.18
C GLN A 161 8.40 -3.66 17.33
N TYR A 162 7.71 -2.76 16.62
CA TYR A 162 6.26 -2.71 16.60
C TYR A 162 5.67 -4.04 16.07
N LEU A 163 6.15 -4.54 14.92
CA LEU A 163 5.64 -5.78 14.34
C LEU A 163 5.91 -7.02 15.21
N ARG A 164 7.06 -7.09 15.90
CA ARG A 164 7.35 -8.14 16.89
C ARG A 164 6.30 -8.16 18.02
N GLY A 165 5.80 -7.00 18.43
CA GLY A 165 4.74 -6.88 19.44
C GLY A 165 3.33 -7.20 18.95
N GLN A 166 3.06 -7.07 17.64
CA GLN A 166 1.73 -7.30 17.07
C GLN A 166 1.53 -8.72 16.52
N LEU A 167 2.60 -9.37 16.05
CA LEU A 167 2.49 -10.66 15.38
C LEU A 167 2.46 -11.82 16.38
N SER A 168 1.37 -12.57 16.37
CA SER A 168 1.32 -13.87 17.05
C SER A 168 2.17 -14.92 16.31
N GLU A 169 2.64 -15.96 17.00
CA GLU A 169 3.41 -17.05 16.37
C GLU A 169 2.65 -17.75 15.21
N ALA A 170 1.32 -17.74 15.26
CA ALA A 170 0.46 -18.33 14.23
C ALA A 170 0.22 -17.40 13.02
N ASP A 171 0.76 -16.18 13.03
CA ASP A 171 0.49 -15.19 11.99
C ASP A 171 0.97 -15.68 10.60
N PRO A 172 0.12 -15.59 9.57
CA PRO A 172 0.47 -16.08 8.24
C PRO A 172 1.61 -15.31 7.55
N LEU A 173 1.99 -14.12 7.99
CA LEU A 173 3.19 -13.41 7.52
C LEU A 173 4.47 -14.11 7.95
N LEU A 174 4.51 -14.70 9.14
CA LEU A 174 5.68 -15.42 9.66
C LEU A 174 5.99 -16.71 8.88
N LYS A 175 5.06 -17.15 8.00
CA LYS A 175 5.29 -18.24 7.04
C LYS A 175 6.14 -17.82 5.84
N ILE A 176 6.35 -16.52 5.64
CA ILE A 176 7.24 -15.99 4.60
C ILE A 176 8.65 -15.96 5.19
N ALA A 177 9.51 -16.89 4.74
CA ALA A 177 10.83 -17.10 5.33
C ALA A 177 11.70 -15.84 5.34
N SER A 178 11.70 -15.07 4.23
CA SER A 178 12.46 -13.82 4.11
C SER A 178 11.97 -12.72 5.07
N PHE A 179 10.66 -12.62 5.29
CA PHE A 179 10.08 -11.68 6.25
C PHE A 179 10.40 -12.09 7.68
N LYS A 180 10.27 -13.39 8.00
CA LYS A 180 10.61 -13.93 9.33
C LYS A 180 12.10 -13.71 9.66
N ASP A 181 12.98 -13.96 8.70
CA ASP A 181 14.42 -13.71 8.83
C ASP A 181 14.70 -12.22 9.07
N TRP A 182 14.15 -11.33 8.26
CA TRP A 182 14.25 -9.88 8.45
C TRP A 182 13.77 -9.43 9.83
N LEU A 183 12.63 -9.94 10.28
CA LEU A 183 12.06 -9.60 11.58
C LEU A 183 12.93 -10.09 12.74
N SER A 184 13.71 -11.15 12.56
CA SER A 184 14.59 -11.73 13.59
C SER A 184 15.96 -11.07 13.70
N LYS A 185 16.38 -10.32 12.69
CA LYS A 185 17.67 -9.61 12.67
C LYS A 185 17.58 -8.30 13.44
N ASP A 186 18.53 -8.08 14.33
CA ASP A 186 18.72 -6.83 15.06
C ASP A 186 19.38 -5.76 14.18
#